data_AF-A0A251VDG7-F1
#
_entry.id   AF-A0A251VDG7-F1
#
_cell.length_a   1.000
_cell.length_b   1.000
_cell.length_c   1.000
_cell.angle_alpha   90.00
_cell.angle_beta   90.00
_cell.angle_gamma   90.00
#
_symmetry.space_group_name_H-M   'P 1'
#
loop_
_entity.id
_entity.type
_entity.pdbx_description
1 polymer ?
#
loop_
_entity_poly.entity_id
_entity_poly.type
_entity_poly.pdbx_seq_one_letter_code
_entity_poly.pdbx_strand_id
1 'polypeptide(L)'
;MLNTVATELEKAVDDKKTELENEFSDLVDLYVSSEKNVANSTQSDSTRKGTTQSTAIDPTYKNESDNTKCIKEKAPVLATSSIYQLFKTSFELYKHDATKSKLLNFVLNAILFQIKSFAYVAKDDPLKGLIYGDIKVLGPPLLKLIWLLMKKEAKGKKDNGDIKGLFLLALMCLKELVIVNSHSGEEIREIEEMLLDSVGEDVSDSECDHEYQVNGIDDQREKLLVTKFVKPLFSKLLHAKFFHEVEVFRLIYLKMG
;
A
#
# COMPACT_ATOMS: atom_id res chain seq x y z
N MET A 1 7.70 -17.93 -8.62
CA MET A 1 6.36 -18.49 -8.38
C MET A 1 5.28 -17.42 -8.47
N LEU A 2 5.28 -16.38 -7.64
CA LEU A 2 4.29 -15.28 -7.71
C LEU A 2 4.24 -14.55 -9.07
N ASN A 3 5.38 -14.28 -9.72
CA ASN A 3 5.39 -13.74 -11.10
C ASN A 3 4.65 -14.67 -12.09
N THR A 4 4.83 -15.99 -11.95
CA THR A 4 4.16 -16.99 -12.78
C THR A 4 2.65 -17.00 -12.55
N VAL A 5 2.22 -16.99 -11.28
CA VAL A 5 0.80 -16.89 -10.90
C VAL A 5 0.19 -15.62 -11.49
N ALA A 6 0.86 -14.48 -11.37
CA ALA A 6 0.40 -13.22 -11.95
C ALA A 6 0.24 -13.28 -13.48
N THR A 7 1.22 -13.86 -14.18
CA THR A 7 1.14 -14.00 -15.65
C THR A 7 0.06 -14.98 -16.12
N GLU A 8 -0.22 -16.03 -15.33
CA GLU A 8 -1.31 -16.95 -15.65
C GLU A 8 -2.67 -16.33 -15.34
N LEU A 9 -2.80 -15.61 -14.22
CA LEU A 9 -4.02 -14.85 -13.86
C LEU A 9 -4.38 -13.81 -14.92
N GLU A 10 -3.37 -13.15 -15.52
CA GLU A 10 -3.58 -12.19 -16.59
C GLU A 10 -4.17 -12.81 -17.87
N LYS A 11 -3.79 -14.06 -18.18
CA LYS A 11 -4.19 -14.76 -19.40
C LYS A 11 -5.46 -15.61 -19.23
N ALA A 12 -5.79 -15.97 -18.00
CA ALA A 12 -6.90 -16.87 -17.71
C ALA A 12 -8.26 -16.20 -17.90
N VAL A 13 -9.24 -17.00 -18.30
CA VAL A 13 -10.62 -16.58 -18.52
C VAL A 13 -11.54 -17.59 -17.82
N ASP A 14 -12.70 -17.11 -17.35
CA ASP A 14 -13.78 -17.91 -16.75
C ASP A 14 -13.30 -18.89 -15.68
N ASP A 15 -13.61 -20.19 -15.82
CA ASP A 15 -13.36 -21.22 -14.81
C ASP A 15 -11.88 -21.35 -14.44
N LYS A 16 -10.97 -21.26 -15.43
CA LYS A 16 -9.52 -21.30 -15.19
C LYS A 16 -9.08 -20.11 -14.33
N LYS A 17 -9.70 -18.95 -14.51
CA LYS A 17 -9.38 -17.75 -13.73
C LYS A 17 -9.80 -17.94 -12.28
N THR A 18 -10.99 -18.47 -12.03
CA THR A 18 -11.48 -18.75 -10.68
C THR A 18 -10.63 -19.80 -9.96
N GLU A 19 -10.17 -20.83 -10.67
CA GLU A 19 -9.22 -21.82 -10.12
C GLU A 19 -7.91 -21.15 -9.67
N LEU A 20 -7.31 -20.33 -10.53
CA LEU A 20 -6.07 -19.60 -10.20
C LEU A 20 -6.25 -18.59 -9.06
N GLU A 21 -7.42 -17.94 -8.96
CA GLU A 21 -7.75 -17.04 -7.85
C GLU A 21 -7.78 -17.80 -6.51
N ASN A 22 -8.32 -19.04 -6.51
CA ASN A 22 -8.32 -19.90 -5.33
C ASN A 22 -6.91 -20.38 -5.00
N GLU A 23 -6.13 -20.85 -5.97
CA GLU A 23 -4.73 -21.23 -5.76
C GLU A 23 -3.89 -20.08 -5.17
N PHE A 24 -4.12 -18.85 -5.67
CA PHE A 24 -3.46 -17.67 -5.13
C PHE A 24 -3.86 -17.39 -3.68
N SER A 25 -5.16 -17.54 -3.35
CA SER A 25 -5.65 -17.43 -1.97
C SER A 25 -4.99 -18.46 -1.05
N ASP A 26 -4.94 -19.72 -1.48
CA ASP A 26 -4.34 -20.83 -0.72
C ASP A 26 -2.84 -20.63 -0.52
N LEU A 27 -2.14 -20.10 -1.52
CA LEU A 27 -0.72 -19.76 -1.42
C LEU A 27 -0.48 -18.69 -0.32
N VAL A 28 -1.32 -17.67 -0.27
CA VAL A 28 -1.21 -16.63 0.75
C VAL A 28 -1.53 -17.17 2.14
N ASP A 29 -2.56 -18.02 2.27
CA ASP A 29 -2.88 -18.66 3.55
C ASP A 29 -1.73 -19.57 4.03
N LEU A 30 -1.06 -20.28 3.13
CA LEU A 30 0.13 -21.07 3.44
C LEU A 30 1.30 -20.16 3.90
N TYR A 31 1.55 -19.05 3.19
CA TYR A 31 2.60 -18.09 3.55
C TYR A 31 2.38 -17.51 4.95
N VAL A 32 1.17 -17.01 5.22
CA VAL A 32 0.80 -16.44 6.52
C VAL A 32 0.90 -17.48 7.64
N SER A 33 0.57 -18.74 7.35
CA SER A 33 0.71 -19.84 8.32
C SER A 33 2.18 -20.17 8.61
N SER A 34 3.05 -20.13 7.59
CA SER A 34 4.48 -20.34 7.75
C SER A 34 5.13 -19.26 8.61
N GLU A 35 4.78 -17.98 8.38
CA GLU A 35 5.32 -16.86 9.16
C GLU A 35 4.97 -16.97 10.66
N LYS A 36 3.74 -17.39 10.97
CA LYS A 36 3.30 -17.66 12.35
C LYS A 36 4.08 -18.77 13.02
N ASN A 37 4.42 -19.84 12.28
CA ASN A 37 5.20 -20.96 12.82
C ASN A 37 6.64 -20.56 13.15
N VAL A 38 7.26 -19.69 12.34
CA VAL A 38 8.60 -19.13 12.59
C VAL A 38 8.59 -18.19 13.79
N ALA A 39 7.58 -17.32 13.91
CA ALA A 39 7.42 -16.44 15.07
C ALA A 39 7.27 -17.23 16.38
N ASN A 40 6.50 -18.32 16.35
CA ASN A 40 6.26 -19.18 17.51
C ASN A 40 7.50 -20.02 17.91
N SER A 41 8.29 -20.51 16.94
CA SER A 41 9.50 -21.30 17.27
C SER A 41 10.60 -20.43 17.89
N THR A 42 10.70 -19.17 17.46
CA THR A 42 11.69 -18.22 17.97
C THR A 42 11.42 -17.85 19.44
N GLN A 43 10.16 -17.90 19.88
CA GLN A 43 9.79 -17.64 21.27
C GLN A 43 10.05 -18.84 22.20
N SER A 44 10.02 -20.08 21.69
CA SER A 44 10.23 -21.31 22.48
C SER A 44 11.69 -21.64 22.81
N ASP A 45 12.67 -21.08 22.10
CA ASP A 45 14.09 -21.42 22.30
C ASP A 45 14.79 -20.61 23.42
N SER A 46 14.07 -19.74 24.13
CA SER A 46 14.63 -18.88 25.18
C SER A 46 14.63 -19.49 26.59
N THR A 47 14.23 -20.75 26.77
CA THR A 47 14.08 -21.34 28.12
C THR A 47 14.85 -22.67 28.29
N ARG A 48 16.18 -22.67 28.14
CA ARG A 48 17.03 -23.65 28.85
C ARG A 48 18.55 -23.35 28.85
N LYS A 49 19.04 -22.76 29.95
CA LYS A 49 20.37 -22.98 30.58
C LYS A 49 20.45 -22.00 31.76
N GLY A 50 20.52 -22.42 33.03
CA GLY A 50 21.45 -23.40 33.59
C GLY A 50 22.52 -22.62 34.38
N THR A 51 22.28 -22.46 35.68
CA THR A 51 23.05 -21.71 36.68
C THR A 51 24.53 -22.10 36.80
N THR A 52 25.45 -21.12 36.83
CA THR A 52 26.70 -21.13 37.61
C THR A 52 27.14 -19.70 37.97
N GLN A 53 27.68 -19.54 39.18
CA GLN A 53 27.90 -18.31 39.97
C GLN A 53 29.08 -17.38 39.55
N SER A 54 29.01 -16.14 40.09
CA SER A 54 30.10 -15.23 40.52
C SER A 54 30.88 -14.49 39.40
N THR A 55 31.10 -13.17 39.37
CA THR A 55 31.40 -12.18 40.44
C THR A 55 31.24 -10.75 39.89
N ALA A 56 30.85 -9.80 40.75
CA ALA A 56 30.98 -8.32 40.70
C ALA A 56 30.51 -7.52 39.45
N ILE A 57 29.51 -6.64 39.65
CA ILE A 57 29.09 -5.60 38.69
C ILE A 57 29.55 -4.24 39.24
N ASP A 58 30.44 -3.59 38.49
CA ASP A 58 30.73 -2.15 38.52
C ASP A 58 30.00 -1.52 37.32
N PRO A 59 29.25 -0.40 37.45
CA PRO A 59 28.40 0.09 36.37
C PRO A 59 29.19 1.04 35.47
N THR A 60 29.67 0.56 34.33
CA THR A 60 30.12 1.43 33.25
C THR A 60 29.26 1.24 32.01
N TYR A 61 28.53 2.32 31.70
CA TYR A 61 27.85 2.60 30.45
C TYR A 61 28.62 2.09 29.22
N LYS A 62 27.97 1.23 28.41
CA LYS A 62 28.23 1.12 26.98
C LYS A 62 26.94 0.93 26.21
N ASN A 63 26.69 1.93 25.37
CA ASN A 63 25.69 1.98 24.33
C ASN A 63 25.85 0.84 23.31
N GLU A 64 24.70 0.56 22.66
CA GLU A 64 24.58 0.10 21.27
C GLU A 64 25.13 -1.29 20.95
N SER A 65 24.32 -2.31 21.26
CA SER A 65 24.36 -3.56 20.49
C SER A 65 23.50 -3.39 19.23
N ASP A 66 24.20 -2.91 18.21
CA ASP A 66 23.78 -2.85 16.81
C ASP A 66 23.58 -4.28 16.29
N ASN A 67 22.40 -4.84 16.57
CA ASN A 67 22.04 -6.20 16.18
C ASN A 67 20.97 -6.18 15.09
N THR A 68 21.00 -5.20 14.18
CA THR A 68 20.42 -5.35 12.85
C THR A 68 21.31 -6.30 12.05
N LYS A 69 21.25 -7.60 12.40
CA LYS A 69 21.52 -8.65 11.42
C LYS A 69 20.45 -8.49 10.35
N CYS A 70 20.84 -7.71 9.34
CA CYS A 70 20.20 -7.61 8.05
C CYS A 70 19.83 -9.01 7.61
N ILE A 71 18.56 -9.37 7.78
CA ILE A 71 17.95 -10.46 7.04
C ILE A 71 17.95 -9.96 5.60
N LYS A 72 19.10 -10.12 4.93
CA LYS A 72 19.20 -10.18 3.47
C LYS A 72 18.58 -11.50 3.03
N GLU A 73 17.33 -11.75 3.39
CA GLU A 73 16.52 -12.57 2.53
C GLU A 73 16.35 -11.72 1.28
N LYS A 74 17.04 -12.09 0.21
CA LYS A 74 16.71 -11.63 -1.12
C LYS A 74 15.26 -12.03 -1.36
N ALA A 75 14.32 -11.17 -0.98
CA ALA A 75 12.95 -11.27 -1.44
C ALA A 75 13.05 -11.29 -2.97
N PRO A 76 12.56 -12.34 -3.64
CA PRO A 76 12.60 -12.40 -5.09
C PRO A 76 11.85 -11.17 -5.60
N VAL A 77 12.55 -10.35 -6.39
CA VAL A 77 11.93 -9.10 -6.86
C VAL A 77 10.83 -9.46 -7.85
N LEU A 78 9.60 -9.12 -7.47
CA LEU A 78 8.45 -9.26 -8.34
C LEU A 78 8.54 -8.18 -9.42
N ALA A 79 8.17 -8.53 -10.64
CA ALA A 79 7.99 -7.50 -11.65
C ALA A 79 6.82 -6.61 -11.21
N THR A 80 6.92 -5.29 -11.39
CA THR A 80 5.81 -4.39 -11.07
C THR A 80 4.53 -4.74 -11.82
N SER A 81 4.63 -5.26 -13.05
CA SER A 81 3.47 -5.80 -13.80
C SER A 81 2.81 -6.97 -13.08
N SER A 82 3.60 -7.87 -12.48
CA SER A 82 3.08 -8.98 -11.69
C SER A 82 2.40 -8.48 -10.42
N ILE A 83 3.00 -7.53 -9.70
CA ILE A 83 2.37 -6.90 -8.53
C ILE A 83 1.05 -6.22 -8.92
N TYR A 84 1.04 -5.48 -10.04
CA TYR A 84 -0.15 -4.82 -10.55
C TYR A 84 -1.29 -5.82 -10.82
N GLN A 85 -0.99 -6.96 -11.43
CA GLN A 85 -2.00 -7.99 -11.68
C GLN A 85 -2.51 -8.66 -10.40
N LEU A 86 -1.61 -9.02 -9.48
CA LEU A 86 -2.02 -9.55 -8.17
C LEU A 86 -2.87 -8.53 -7.40
N PHE A 87 -2.57 -7.24 -7.54
CA PHE A 87 -3.33 -6.18 -6.91
C PHE A 87 -4.72 -6.03 -7.51
N LYS A 88 -4.82 -6.01 -8.85
CA LYS A 88 -6.11 -5.98 -9.53
C LYS A 88 -6.99 -7.16 -9.14
N THR A 89 -6.44 -8.37 -9.12
CA THR A 89 -7.16 -9.58 -8.72
C THR A 89 -7.60 -9.53 -7.27
N SER A 90 -6.69 -9.21 -6.34
CA SER A 90 -7.03 -9.11 -4.90
C SER A 90 -8.03 -7.99 -4.60
N PHE A 91 -7.95 -6.87 -5.32
CA PHE A 91 -8.90 -5.76 -5.24
C PHE A 91 -10.30 -6.17 -5.66
N GLU A 92 -10.46 -6.81 -6.82
CA GLU A 92 -11.77 -7.28 -7.29
C GLU A 92 -12.34 -8.35 -6.35
N LEU A 93 -11.54 -9.31 -5.91
CA LEU A 93 -11.96 -10.31 -4.93
C LEU A 93 -12.43 -9.66 -3.62
N TYR A 94 -11.66 -8.70 -3.09
CA TYR A 94 -12.03 -7.98 -1.86
C TYR A 94 -13.30 -7.13 -2.01
N LYS A 95 -13.51 -6.54 -3.20
CA LYS A 95 -14.71 -5.74 -3.49
C LYS A 95 -15.98 -6.57 -3.30
N HIS A 96 -15.96 -7.83 -3.73
CA HIS A 96 -17.09 -8.76 -3.62
C HIS A 96 -17.13 -9.52 -2.29
N ASP A 97 -15.97 -9.85 -1.72
CA ASP A 97 -15.85 -10.67 -0.51
C ASP A 97 -14.84 -10.07 0.47
N ALA A 98 -15.34 -9.55 1.60
CA ALA A 98 -14.50 -8.96 2.63
C ALA A 98 -13.55 -9.97 3.30
N THR A 99 -13.83 -11.28 3.23
CA THR A 99 -12.94 -12.32 3.79
C THR A 99 -11.60 -12.40 3.05
N LYS A 100 -11.51 -11.79 1.87
CA LYS A 100 -10.27 -11.65 1.09
C LYS A 100 -9.39 -10.48 1.58
N SER A 101 -9.66 -9.91 2.76
CA SER A 101 -8.85 -8.87 3.41
C SER A 101 -7.38 -9.28 3.54
N LYS A 102 -7.12 -10.55 3.91
CA LYS A 102 -5.76 -11.10 4.03
C LYS A 102 -4.99 -11.09 2.72
N LEU A 103 -5.65 -11.47 1.63
CA LEU A 103 -5.07 -11.47 0.29
C LEU A 103 -4.67 -10.06 -0.13
N LEU A 104 -5.58 -9.11 0.08
CA LEU A 104 -5.32 -7.70 -0.20
C LEU A 104 -4.19 -7.14 0.68
N ASN A 105 -4.18 -7.48 1.97
CA ASN A 105 -3.11 -7.09 2.89
C ASN A 105 -1.73 -7.63 2.45
N PHE A 106 -1.68 -8.89 2.02
CA PHE A 106 -0.45 -9.49 1.48
C PHE A 106 0.08 -8.72 0.28
N VAL A 107 -0.81 -8.42 -0.69
CA VAL A 107 -0.40 -7.68 -1.90
C VAL A 107 -0.01 -6.24 -1.59
N LEU A 108 -0.71 -5.56 -0.68
CA LEU A 108 -0.33 -4.21 -0.27
C LEU A 108 1.05 -4.16 0.42
N ASN A 109 1.39 -5.17 1.22
CA ASN A 109 2.75 -5.28 1.78
C ASN A 109 3.81 -5.49 0.69
N ALA A 110 3.51 -6.31 -0.33
CA ALA A 110 4.39 -6.47 -1.48
C ALA A 110 4.54 -5.17 -2.29
N ILE A 111 3.46 -4.41 -2.49
CA ILE A 111 3.49 -3.08 -3.11
C ILE A 111 4.38 -2.12 -2.32
N LEU A 112 4.17 -2.03 -0.99
CA LEU A 112 4.96 -1.15 -0.14
C LEU A 112 6.45 -1.49 -0.20
N PHE A 113 6.78 -2.78 -0.14
CA PHE A 113 8.15 -3.25 -0.28
C PHE A 113 8.75 -2.90 -1.64
N GLN A 114 7.98 -3.07 -2.72
CA GLN A 114 8.41 -2.75 -4.09
C GLN A 114 8.71 -1.26 -4.25
N ILE A 115 7.82 -0.38 -3.78
CA ILE A 115 8.00 1.08 -3.87
C ILE A 115 9.22 1.52 -3.04
N LYS A 116 9.36 1.01 -1.82
CA LYS A 116 10.55 1.31 -0.99
C LYS A 116 11.83 0.82 -1.65
N SER A 117 11.82 -0.38 -2.22
CA SER A 117 12.98 -0.92 -2.93
C SER A 117 13.34 -0.09 -4.16
N PHE A 118 12.35 0.39 -4.90
CA PHE A 118 12.54 1.31 -6.03
C PHE A 118 13.30 2.59 -5.64
N ALA A 119 13.05 3.12 -4.43
CA ALA A 119 13.71 4.31 -3.92
C ALA A 119 15.22 4.13 -3.70
N TYR A 120 15.67 2.91 -3.39
CA TYR A 120 17.08 2.61 -3.11
C TYR A 120 17.91 2.29 -4.36
N VAL A 121 17.27 2.05 -5.51
CA VAL A 121 17.97 1.76 -6.77
C VAL A 121 18.32 3.07 -7.46
N ALA A 122 19.57 3.20 -7.91
CA ALA A 122 20.07 4.39 -8.60
C ALA A 122 19.23 4.68 -9.86
N LYS A 123 18.98 5.97 -10.15
CA LYS A 123 18.11 6.41 -11.26
C LYS A 123 18.56 5.83 -12.62
N ASP A 124 19.87 5.73 -12.83
CA ASP A 124 20.48 5.28 -14.08
C ASP A 124 20.81 3.78 -14.09
N ASP A 125 20.36 3.02 -13.09
CA ASP A 125 20.56 1.58 -13.07
C ASP A 125 19.69 0.91 -14.14
N PRO A 126 20.28 0.19 -15.12
CA PRO A 126 19.52 -0.49 -16.17
C PRO A 126 18.56 -1.56 -15.62
N LEU A 127 18.82 -2.10 -14.43
CA LEU A 127 17.91 -3.02 -13.75
C LEU A 127 16.70 -2.31 -13.15
N LYS A 128 16.77 -0.98 -12.91
CA LYS A 128 15.64 -0.23 -12.33
C LYS A 128 14.42 -0.28 -13.25
N GLY A 129 14.62 0.01 -14.54
CA GLY A 129 13.56 -0.07 -15.55
C GLY A 129 13.10 -1.52 -15.79
N LEU A 130 14.01 -2.50 -15.77
CA LEU A 130 13.66 -3.90 -16.01
C LEU A 130 12.81 -4.50 -14.88
N ILE A 131 13.17 -4.21 -13.63
CA ILE A 131 12.58 -4.82 -12.44
C ILE A 131 11.33 -4.07 -12.01
N TYR A 132 11.41 -2.75 -11.95
CA TYR A 132 10.33 -1.91 -11.42
C TYR A 132 9.44 -1.32 -12.51
N GLY A 133 9.86 -1.35 -13.77
CA GLY A 133 9.11 -0.75 -14.87
C GLY A 133 8.71 0.68 -14.56
N ASP A 134 7.51 1.04 -15.02
CA ASP A 134 6.83 2.23 -14.53
C ASP A 134 6.12 1.92 -13.21
N ILE A 135 6.67 2.38 -12.08
CA ILE A 135 6.07 2.18 -10.76
C ILE A 135 4.77 2.99 -10.58
N LYS A 136 4.55 4.03 -11.39
CA LYS A 136 3.39 4.92 -11.30
C LYS A 136 2.08 4.21 -11.65
N VAL A 137 2.14 3.10 -12.40
CA VAL A 137 0.97 2.27 -12.73
C VAL A 137 0.21 1.75 -11.50
N LEU A 138 0.85 1.74 -10.32
CA LEU A 138 0.23 1.37 -9.04
C LEU A 138 -0.65 2.49 -8.45
N GLY A 139 -0.46 3.74 -8.87
CA GLY A 139 -1.16 4.91 -8.34
C GLY A 139 -2.68 4.84 -8.50
N PRO A 140 -3.22 4.76 -9.73
CA PRO A 140 -4.67 4.75 -9.94
C PRO A 140 -5.41 3.64 -9.18
N PRO A 141 -4.97 2.36 -9.20
CA PRO A 141 -5.69 1.33 -8.45
C PRO A 141 -5.55 1.48 -6.93
N LEU A 142 -4.45 2.05 -6.40
CA LEU A 142 -4.31 2.35 -4.97
C LEU A 142 -5.35 3.40 -4.53
N LEU A 143 -5.56 4.41 -5.36
CA LEU A 143 -6.56 5.45 -5.10
C LEU A 143 -7.98 4.91 -5.15
N LYS A 144 -8.28 4.06 -6.14
CA LYS A 144 -9.57 3.35 -6.21
C LYS A 144 -9.80 2.50 -4.96
N LEU A 145 -8.78 1.83 -4.44
CA LEU A 145 -8.87 1.08 -3.20
C LEU A 145 -9.13 1.97 -1.99
N ILE A 146 -8.37 3.05 -1.82
CA ILE A 146 -8.57 4.02 -0.72
C ILE A 146 -10.03 4.49 -0.74
N TRP A 147 -10.54 4.89 -1.90
CA TRP A 147 -11.93 5.34 -2.04
C TRP A 147 -12.96 4.25 -1.69
N LEU A 148 -12.74 3.02 -2.15
CA LEU A 148 -13.60 1.87 -1.83
C LEU A 148 -13.64 1.61 -0.32
N LEU A 149 -12.49 1.60 0.35
CA LEU A 149 -12.38 1.36 1.79
C LEU A 149 -13.12 2.43 2.59
N MET A 150 -13.03 3.71 2.18
CA MET A 150 -13.83 4.77 2.81
C MET A 150 -15.33 4.53 2.70
N LYS A 151 -15.79 4.11 1.51
CA LYS A 151 -17.21 3.84 1.27
C LYS A 151 -17.71 2.66 2.10
N LYS A 152 -16.88 1.64 2.31
CA LYS A 152 -17.22 0.48 3.15
C LYS A 152 -17.34 0.85 4.63
N GLU A 153 -16.49 1.74 5.14
CA GLU A 153 -16.55 2.21 6.53
C GLU A 153 -17.81 3.06 6.79
N ALA A 154 -18.17 3.96 5.88
CA ALA A 154 -19.37 4.80 6.01
C ALA A 154 -20.68 3.97 6.12
N LYS A 155 -20.67 2.70 5.70
CA LYS A 155 -21.81 1.78 5.77
C LYS A 155 -21.86 0.97 7.08
N GLY A 156 -20.94 1.19 8.02
CA GLY A 156 -21.00 0.64 9.38
C GLY A 156 -20.91 -0.88 9.49
N LYS A 157 -20.37 -1.59 8.49
CA LYS A 157 -20.21 -3.05 8.57
C LYS A 157 -19.15 -3.40 9.64
N LYS A 158 -19.53 -4.34 10.50
CA LYS A 158 -18.95 -4.73 11.82
C LYS A 158 -17.47 -5.16 11.84
N ASP A 159 -16.72 -5.06 10.75
CA ASP A 159 -15.33 -5.54 10.64
C ASP A 159 -14.31 -4.39 10.62
N ASN A 160 -14.36 -3.55 11.65
CA ASN A 160 -13.66 -2.26 11.68
C ASN A 160 -12.13 -2.41 11.87
N GLY A 161 -11.66 -3.56 12.38
CA GLY A 161 -10.23 -3.81 12.61
C GLY A 161 -9.44 -4.00 11.32
N ASP A 162 -9.91 -4.89 10.44
CA ASP A 162 -9.25 -5.21 9.18
C ASP A 162 -9.32 -4.03 8.19
N ILE A 163 -10.44 -3.30 8.16
CA ILE A 163 -10.62 -2.16 7.24
C ILE A 163 -9.66 -1.02 7.57
N LYS A 164 -9.51 -0.67 8.85
CA LYS A 164 -8.56 0.37 9.29
C LYS A 164 -7.12 0.02 8.91
N GLY A 165 -6.70 -1.21 9.20
CA GLY A 165 -5.36 -1.70 8.85
C GLY A 165 -5.09 -1.64 7.34
N LEU A 166 -6.04 -2.12 6.53
CA LEU A 166 -5.96 -2.04 5.07
C LEU A 166 -5.91 -0.59 4.56
N PHE A 167 -6.72 0.29 5.15
CA PHE A 167 -6.78 1.69 4.76
C PHE A 167 -5.45 2.40 5.04
N LEU A 168 -4.91 2.22 6.24
CA LEU A 168 -3.61 2.76 6.61
C LEU A 168 -2.50 2.24 5.70
N LEU A 169 -2.50 0.93 5.41
CA LEU A 169 -1.49 0.33 4.55
C LEU A 169 -1.57 0.85 3.11
N ALA A 170 -2.79 1.03 2.57
CA ALA A 170 -2.99 1.63 1.26
C ALA A 170 -2.50 3.10 1.22
N LEU A 171 -2.78 3.89 2.27
CA LEU A 171 -2.24 5.25 2.39
C LEU A 171 -0.71 5.27 2.49
N MET A 172 -0.11 4.33 3.21
CA MET A 172 1.34 4.21 3.27
C MET A 172 1.95 3.89 1.90
N CYS A 173 1.33 3.00 1.13
CA CYS A 173 1.75 2.72 -0.25
C CYS A 173 1.68 3.98 -1.11
N LEU A 174 0.56 4.71 -1.06
CA LEU A 174 0.40 5.97 -1.78
C LEU A 174 1.43 7.02 -1.36
N LYS A 175 1.68 7.17 -0.06
CA LYS A 175 2.69 8.09 0.46
C LYS A 175 4.08 7.80 -0.10
N GLU A 176 4.53 6.55 -0.02
CA GLU A 176 5.83 6.16 -0.58
C GLU A 176 5.84 6.38 -2.09
N LEU A 177 4.73 6.11 -2.80
CA LEU A 177 4.62 6.34 -4.23
C LEU A 177 4.77 7.83 -4.59
N VAL A 178 4.14 8.73 -3.83
CA VAL A 178 4.29 10.18 -4.01
C VAL A 178 5.73 10.60 -3.73
N ILE A 179 6.36 10.08 -2.67
CA ILE A 179 7.76 10.41 -2.32
C ILE A 179 8.71 10.07 -3.47
N VAL A 180 8.57 8.88 -4.08
CA VAL A 180 9.48 8.46 -5.18
C VAL A 180 9.17 9.11 -6.54
N ASN A 181 8.04 9.81 -6.66
CA ASN A 181 7.58 10.47 -7.88
C ASN A 181 7.39 11.99 -7.71
N SER A 182 8.04 12.63 -6.73
CA SER A 182 7.89 14.08 -6.47
C SER A 182 9.22 14.81 -6.62
N HIS A 183 10.01 14.42 -7.63
CA HIS A 183 11.33 15.01 -7.89
C HIS A 183 11.25 16.23 -8.82
N SER A 184 10.13 16.44 -9.49
CA SER A 184 9.88 17.57 -10.38
C SER A 184 8.41 18.01 -10.33
N GLY A 185 8.15 19.26 -10.74
CA GLY A 185 6.79 19.77 -10.84
C GLY A 185 5.92 19.00 -11.84
N GLU A 186 6.50 18.43 -12.89
CA GLU A 186 5.77 17.60 -13.87
C GLU A 186 5.27 16.28 -13.26
N GLU A 187 6.10 15.60 -12.48
CA GLU A 187 5.68 14.35 -11.82
C GLU A 187 4.63 14.59 -10.73
N ILE A 188 4.70 15.73 -10.02
CA ILE A 188 3.64 16.16 -9.10
C ILE A 188 2.33 16.35 -9.86
N ARG A 189 2.36 17.00 -11.03
CA ARG A 189 1.17 17.23 -11.87
C ARG A 189 0.51 15.92 -12.29
N GLU A 190 1.30 14.93 -12.69
CA GLU A 190 0.78 13.59 -13.02
C GLU A 190 0.12 12.92 -11.80
N ILE A 191 0.67 13.09 -10.60
CA ILE A 191 0.05 12.59 -9.37
C ILE A 191 -1.30 13.28 -9.12
N GLU A 192 -1.36 14.61 -9.27
CA GLU A 192 -2.61 15.36 -9.12
C GLU A 192 -3.68 14.91 -10.11
N GLU A 193 -3.31 14.65 -11.37
CA GLU A 193 -4.21 14.11 -12.40
C GLU A 193 -4.74 12.73 -12.01
N MET A 194 -3.87 11.82 -11.58
CA MET A 194 -4.29 10.49 -11.08
C MET A 194 -5.27 10.59 -9.91
N LEU A 195 -5.07 11.55 -9.00
CA LEU A 195 -5.95 11.81 -7.86
C LEU A 195 -7.32 12.31 -8.31
N LEU A 196 -7.37 13.23 -9.27
CA LEU A 196 -8.60 13.79 -9.82
C LEU A 196 -9.41 12.74 -10.60
N ASP A 197 -8.74 11.92 -11.42
CA ASP A 197 -9.37 10.85 -12.20
C ASP A 197 -10.02 9.79 -11.31
N SER A 198 -9.41 9.49 -10.16
CA SER A 198 -9.94 8.52 -9.20
C SER A 198 -11.30 8.93 -8.58
N VAL A 199 -11.63 10.22 -8.61
CA VAL A 199 -12.91 10.75 -8.13
C VAL A 199 -13.99 10.68 -9.22
N GLY A 200 -13.61 10.71 -10.50
CA GLY A 200 -14.52 10.86 -11.64
C GLY A 200 -15.43 9.67 -11.96
N GLU A 201 -15.07 8.45 -11.55
CA GLU A 201 -15.84 7.23 -11.90
C GLU A 201 -17.20 7.08 -11.21
N ASP A 202 -17.60 7.98 -10.30
CA ASP A 202 -18.87 7.87 -9.55
C ASP A 202 -19.57 9.21 -9.28
N VAL A 203 -19.22 10.30 -9.98
CA VAL A 203 -19.93 11.58 -9.90
C VAL A 203 -20.86 11.74 -11.10
N SER A 204 -21.95 10.98 -11.11
CA SER A 204 -23.13 11.30 -11.91
C SER A 204 -24.14 12.17 -11.16
N ASP A 205 -23.78 12.73 -9.98
CA ASP A 205 -24.75 13.38 -9.11
C ASP A 205 -24.16 14.55 -8.29
N SER A 206 -23.38 15.41 -8.95
CA SER A 206 -23.08 16.73 -8.40
C SER A 206 -23.30 17.77 -9.49
N GLU A 207 -24.44 18.45 -9.39
CA GLU A 207 -24.72 19.69 -10.11
C GLU A 207 -23.49 20.59 -10.02
N CYS A 208 -22.92 20.88 -11.19
CA CYS A 208 -21.80 21.79 -11.31
C CYS A 208 -22.34 23.22 -11.23
N ASP A 209 -22.16 23.86 -10.07
CA ASP A 209 -22.20 25.32 -10.00
C ASP A 209 -21.03 25.88 -10.82
N HIS A 210 -21.36 26.30 -12.04
CA HIS A 210 -20.47 27.01 -12.94
C HIS A 210 -20.33 28.46 -12.51
N GLU A 211 -19.34 28.74 -11.69
CA GLU A 211 -18.72 30.07 -11.68
C GLU A 211 -17.28 29.88 -11.30
N TYR A 212 -16.32 29.89 -12.23
CA TYR A 212 -14.97 30.43 -12.02
C TYR A 212 -14.34 30.72 -13.38
N GLN A 213 -14.46 31.96 -13.83
CA GLN A 213 -13.57 32.53 -14.83
C GLN A 213 -12.57 33.42 -14.09
N VAL A 214 -11.32 33.44 -14.58
CA VAL A 214 -10.14 34.17 -14.07
C VAL A 214 -9.40 33.44 -12.93
N ASN A 215 -8.47 32.55 -13.30
CA ASN A 215 -7.13 32.40 -12.70
C ASN A 215 -6.31 31.39 -13.53
N GLY A 216 -4.98 31.42 -13.39
CA GLY A 216 -4.08 30.55 -14.15
C GLY A 216 -4.44 29.07 -14.01
N ILE A 217 -4.12 28.26 -15.03
CA ILE A 217 -4.45 26.82 -15.12
C ILE A 217 -4.05 26.07 -13.83
N ASP A 218 -2.96 26.48 -13.19
CA ASP A 218 -2.43 25.87 -11.96
C ASP A 218 -3.34 26.11 -10.74
N ASP A 219 -3.83 27.33 -10.56
CA ASP A 219 -4.68 27.73 -9.43
C ASP A 219 -6.08 27.08 -9.52
N GLN A 220 -6.57 26.85 -10.74
CA GLN A 220 -7.81 26.10 -10.96
C GLN A 220 -7.65 24.62 -10.61
N ARG A 221 -6.50 24.01 -10.91
CA ARG A 221 -6.26 22.58 -10.66
C ARG A 221 -6.04 22.30 -9.18
N GLU A 222 -5.22 23.10 -8.49
CA GLU A 222 -5.04 23.00 -7.04
C GLU A 222 -6.41 23.12 -6.33
N LYS A 223 -7.22 24.08 -6.75
CA LYS A 223 -8.59 24.23 -6.24
C LYS A 223 -9.44 22.99 -6.47
N LEU A 224 -9.37 22.36 -7.65
CA LEU A 224 -10.09 21.12 -7.95
C LEU A 224 -9.59 19.95 -7.09
N LEU A 225 -8.28 19.79 -6.91
CA LEU A 225 -7.69 18.75 -6.07
C LEU A 225 -8.18 18.90 -4.62
N VAL A 226 -8.12 20.13 -4.10
CA VAL A 226 -8.55 20.43 -2.73
C VAL A 226 -10.05 20.18 -2.56
N THR A 227 -10.88 20.64 -3.48
CA THR A 227 -12.34 20.59 -3.35
C THR A 227 -12.92 19.21 -3.64
N LYS A 228 -12.41 18.50 -4.66
CA LYS A 228 -12.95 17.21 -5.10
C LYS A 228 -12.31 16.01 -4.42
N PHE A 229 -11.05 16.11 -3.99
CA PHE A 229 -10.33 14.98 -3.40
C PHE A 229 -9.99 15.22 -1.93
N VAL A 230 -9.20 16.25 -1.61
CA VAL A 230 -8.61 16.43 -0.27
C VAL A 230 -9.67 16.67 0.79
N LYS A 231 -10.55 17.66 0.59
CA LYS A 231 -11.60 18.01 1.56
C LYS A 231 -12.56 16.85 1.85
N PRO A 232 -13.13 16.15 0.83
CA PRO A 232 -13.96 14.97 1.08
C PRO A 232 -13.23 13.87 1.82
N LEU A 233 -11.94 13.62 1.50
CA LEU A 233 -11.15 12.59 2.16
C LEU A 233 -10.94 12.93 3.65
N PHE A 234 -10.45 14.13 3.95
CA PHE A 234 -10.24 14.59 5.33
C PHE A 234 -11.53 14.55 6.14
N SER A 235 -12.63 15.06 5.58
CA SER A 235 -13.93 15.09 6.28
C SER A 235 -14.39 13.69 6.66
N LYS A 236 -14.32 12.73 5.73
CA LYS A 236 -14.69 11.33 5.99
C LYS A 236 -13.78 10.67 7.01
N LEU A 237 -12.47 10.90 6.95
CA LEU A 237 -11.52 10.29 7.90
C LEU A 237 -11.70 10.82 9.32
N LEU A 238 -11.91 12.12 9.47
CA LEU A 238 -12.20 12.73 10.77
C LEU A 238 -13.51 12.21 11.34
N HIS A 239 -14.55 12.08 10.51
CA HIS A 239 -15.83 11.52 10.92
C HIS A 239 -15.69 10.05 11.38
N ALA A 240 -14.90 9.25 10.66
CA ALA A 240 -14.60 7.86 10.99
C ALA A 240 -13.60 7.69 12.17
N LYS A 241 -13.05 8.79 12.70
CA LYS A 241 -12.02 8.82 13.76
C LYS A 241 -10.71 8.11 13.37
N PHE A 242 -10.33 8.20 12.09
CA PHE A 242 -9.10 7.62 11.54
C PHE A 242 -7.95 8.62 11.69
N PHE A 243 -7.59 8.95 12.94
CA PHE A 243 -6.66 10.05 13.22
C PHE A 243 -5.23 9.79 12.72
N HIS A 244 -4.78 8.54 12.74
CA HIS A 244 -3.43 8.21 12.27
C HIS A 244 -3.36 8.31 10.74
N GLU A 245 -4.41 7.87 10.06
CA GLU A 245 -4.59 7.92 8.63
C GLU A 245 -4.71 9.37 8.14
N VAL A 246 -5.38 10.25 8.92
CA VAL A 246 -5.42 11.70 8.66
C VAL A 246 -4.01 12.28 8.65
N GLU A 247 -3.16 11.91 9.60
CA GLU A 247 -1.78 12.42 9.64
C GLU A 247 -0.96 11.91 8.46
N VAL A 248 -1.08 10.63 8.10
CA VAL A 248 -0.44 10.08 6.90
C VAL A 248 -0.92 10.82 5.66
N PHE A 249 -2.23 11.02 5.50
CA PHE A 249 -2.80 11.71 4.36
C PHE A 249 -2.36 13.18 4.28
N ARG A 250 -2.26 13.86 5.42
CA ARG A 250 -1.71 15.21 5.50
C ARG A 250 -0.28 15.26 4.99
N LEU A 251 0.56 14.28 5.35
CA LEU A 251 1.95 14.21 4.83
C LEU A 251 1.99 14.00 3.31
N ILE A 252 1.04 13.26 2.74
CA ILE A 252 0.91 13.10 1.29
C ILE A 252 0.59 14.46 0.66
N TYR A 253 -0.42 15.16 1.17
CA TYR A 253 -0.83 16.48 0.67
C TYR A 253 0.32 17.51 0.74
N LEU A 254 1.01 17.59 1.87
CA LEU A 254 2.16 18.49 2.05
C LEU A 254 3.35 18.17 1.13
N LYS A 255 3.41 16.96 0.57
CA LYS A 255 4.47 16.58 -0.36
C LYS A 255 4.14 16.97 -1.81
N MET A 256 2.86 17.18 -2.11
CA MET A 256 2.37 17.56 -3.43
C MET A 256 2.30 19.07 -3.64
N GLY A 257 2.11 19.86 -2.57
CA GLY A 257 2.20 21.33 -2.61
C GLY A 257 3.61 21.84 -2.32
#